data_AF-A0A518N3Z0-F1
#
_entry.id   AF-A0A518N3Z0-F1
#
_cell.length_a   1.000
_cell.length_b   1.000
_cell.length_c   1.000
_cell.angle_alpha   90.00
_cell.angle_beta   90.00
_cell.angle_gamma   90.00
#
_symmetry.space_group_name_H-M   'P 1'
#
loop_
_entity.id
_entity.type
_entity.pdbx_description
1 polymer ?
#
loop_
_entity_poly.entity_id
_entity_poly.type
_entity_poly.pdbx_seq_one_letter_code
_entity_poly.pdbx_strand_id
1 'polypeptide(L)'
;MKAVLQCACLLIGGALSVSTAEASLVSHSYIGTITEVRGPQAAEAPVGATIHLSYTVDAATDDEHPLPDQGIFVRAMQSLRVELPGHEPTLLVSGGTVQTFDNVVLSGVTLIDQVLMFGGRINESSEFGGLPIFDWQLIFEEVTSLDVTPTMLAGDVFPTEPIAAPQVYLELQTTPGLVTTLTLQLEPAEPTTVAEVVTDAKLRIDALVEQGRLGAGVARSIIARLDVVLQAATTRRNGVCGPLAGLRNQVHNLPRRHAEVAVADELAALVTVLTEAVGTCRNE
;
A
#
# COMPACT_ATOMS: atom_id res chain seq x y z
N MET A 1 -37.14 -59.06 17.40
CA MET A 1 -36.40 -58.93 16.12
C MET A 1 -37.24 -58.03 15.22
N LYS A 2 -37.17 -56.69 15.33
CA LYS A 2 -36.19 -55.73 14.77
C LYS A 2 -35.95 -55.90 13.26
N ALA A 3 -36.64 -55.08 12.46
CA ALA A 3 -36.05 -54.16 11.48
C ALA A 3 -37.14 -53.23 10.92
N VAL A 4 -37.21 -52.00 11.43
CA VAL A 4 -37.91 -50.87 10.79
C VAL A 4 -36.84 -50.08 10.07
N LEU A 5 -36.99 -49.95 8.75
CA LEU A 5 -36.08 -49.24 7.86
C LEU A 5 -36.31 -47.73 8.02
N GLN A 6 -35.38 -47.05 8.68
CA GLN A 6 -35.42 -45.62 8.94
C GLN A 6 -34.71 -44.91 7.77
N CYS A 7 -35.48 -44.24 6.92
CA CYS A 7 -34.99 -43.40 5.84
C CYS A 7 -34.50 -42.08 6.47
N ALA A 8 -33.19 -41.94 6.68
CA ALA A 8 -32.59 -40.69 7.11
C ALA A 8 -32.37 -39.79 5.88
N CYS A 9 -33.21 -38.75 5.74
CA CYS A 9 -32.87 -37.60 4.91
C CYS A 9 -31.70 -36.87 5.57
N LEU A 10 -30.49 -37.11 5.05
CA LEU A 10 -29.30 -36.34 5.37
C LEU A 10 -29.47 -34.94 4.74
N LEU A 11 -29.95 -33.97 5.52
CA LEU A 11 -29.87 -32.56 5.18
C LEU A 11 -28.40 -32.13 5.28
N ILE A 12 -27.69 -32.14 4.16
CA ILE A 12 -26.40 -31.46 4.03
C ILE A 12 -26.71 -29.96 4.00
N GLY A 13 -26.86 -29.39 5.20
CA GLY A 13 -26.75 -27.95 5.42
C GLY A 13 -25.29 -27.56 5.28
N GLY A 14 -24.80 -27.52 4.04
CA GLY A 14 -23.56 -26.83 3.73
C GLY A 14 -23.80 -25.35 3.98
N ALA A 15 -23.40 -24.86 5.15
CA ALA A 15 -23.11 -23.46 5.31
C ALA A 15 -22.04 -23.15 4.27
N LEU A 16 -22.45 -22.57 3.13
CA LEU A 16 -21.55 -21.82 2.29
C LEU A 16 -21.10 -20.66 3.16
N SER A 17 -20.00 -20.87 3.88
CA SER A 17 -19.17 -19.78 4.37
C SER A 17 -18.72 -19.05 3.12
N VAL A 18 -19.51 -18.07 2.70
CA VAL A 18 -19.02 -17.02 1.82
C VAL A 18 -17.95 -16.36 2.67
N SER A 19 -16.69 -16.76 2.44
CA SER A 19 -15.55 -15.98 2.87
C SER A 19 -15.78 -14.60 2.27
N THR A 20 -16.26 -13.68 3.10
CA THR A 20 -16.09 -12.27 2.82
C THR A 20 -14.59 -12.09 2.81
N ALA A 21 -14.00 -11.99 1.62
CA ALA A 21 -12.67 -11.43 1.48
C ALA A 21 -12.75 -10.03 2.11
N GLU A 22 -12.41 -9.95 3.40
CA GLU A 22 -12.12 -8.68 4.06
C GLU A 22 -11.04 -8.03 3.21
N ALA A 23 -11.20 -6.74 2.95
CA ALA A 23 -10.23 -6.01 2.16
C ALA A 23 -8.86 -6.20 2.80
N SER A 24 -7.97 -6.94 2.13
CA SER A 24 -6.62 -7.23 2.60
C SER A 24 -5.67 -6.05 2.37
N LEU A 25 -6.18 -4.96 1.79
CA LEU A 25 -5.41 -3.74 1.61
C LEU A 25 -5.28 -3.00 2.92
N VAL A 26 -4.05 -2.85 3.38
CA VAL A 26 -3.70 -2.05 4.55
C VAL A 26 -2.95 -0.82 4.07
N SER A 27 -3.29 0.34 4.60
CA SER A 27 -2.60 1.60 4.30
C SER A 27 -2.02 2.19 5.59
N HIS A 28 -0.77 2.63 5.51
CA HIS A 28 -0.10 3.31 6.61
C HIS A 28 0.45 4.65 6.13
N SER A 29 0.38 5.64 7.02
CA SER A 29 0.88 6.99 6.78
C SER A 29 1.80 7.40 7.92
N TYR A 30 2.84 8.15 7.58
CA TYR A 30 3.85 8.64 8.47
C TYR A 30 4.14 10.10 8.16
N ILE A 31 4.41 10.86 9.21
CA ILE A 31 5.06 12.15 9.13
C ILE A 31 6.40 12.04 9.82
N GLY A 32 7.42 12.67 9.27
CA GLY A 32 8.74 12.56 9.84
C GLY A 32 9.67 13.69 9.46
N THR A 33 10.93 13.50 9.84
CA THR A 33 12.02 14.40 9.50
C THR A 33 13.19 13.65 8.92
N ILE A 34 13.83 14.23 7.92
CA ILE A 34 15.08 13.73 7.36
C ILE A 34 16.21 14.00 8.35
N THR A 35 16.89 12.96 8.82
CA THR A 35 17.98 13.08 9.81
C THR A 35 19.36 13.05 9.16
N GLU A 36 19.49 12.38 8.03
CA GLU A 36 20.71 12.32 7.24
C GLU A 36 20.38 12.13 5.76
N VAL A 37 21.19 12.69 4.85
CA VAL A 37 21.11 12.40 3.41
C VAL A 37 22.50 12.18 2.84
N ARG A 38 22.65 11.13 2.04
CA ARG A 38 23.89 10.78 1.36
C ARG A 38 23.61 10.52 -0.12
N GLY A 39 24.39 11.14 -1.00
CA GLY A 39 24.34 10.86 -2.42
C GLY A 39 24.36 12.11 -3.30
N PRO A 40 24.30 11.93 -4.63
CA PRO A 40 24.46 13.02 -5.60
C PRO A 40 23.33 14.07 -5.56
N GLN A 41 22.14 13.71 -5.09
CA GLN A 41 20.97 14.60 -5.00
C GLN A 41 20.70 15.08 -3.56
N ALA A 42 21.67 15.01 -2.66
CA ALA A 42 21.46 15.36 -1.25
C ALA A 42 20.93 16.78 -1.01
N ALA A 43 21.20 17.72 -1.93
CA ALA A 43 20.71 19.09 -1.83
C ALA A 43 19.18 19.23 -1.97
N GLU A 44 18.51 18.25 -2.57
CA GLU A 44 17.06 18.24 -2.81
C GLU A 44 16.25 17.84 -1.57
N ALA A 45 16.91 17.24 -0.57
CA ALA A 45 16.29 16.72 0.65
C ALA A 45 17.06 17.23 1.88
N PRO A 46 16.92 18.51 2.25
CA PRO A 46 17.70 19.06 3.35
C PRO A 46 17.42 18.34 4.67
N VAL A 47 18.47 18.10 5.46
CA VAL A 47 18.35 17.56 6.83
C VAL A 47 17.48 18.50 7.68
N GLY A 48 16.61 17.90 8.49
CA GLY A 48 15.61 18.58 9.33
C GLY A 48 14.30 18.91 8.59
N ALA A 49 14.21 18.65 7.29
CA ALA A 49 13.01 18.93 6.54
C ALA A 49 11.95 17.85 6.75
N THR A 50 10.68 18.26 6.73
CA THR A 50 9.53 17.38 6.95
C THR A 50 9.28 16.51 5.73
N ILE A 51 9.07 15.22 5.96
CA ILE A 51 8.70 14.24 4.94
C ILE A 51 7.35 13.64 5.29
N HIS A 52 6.51 13.45 4.27
CA HIS A 52 5.29 12.65 4.38
C HIS A 52 5.47 11.38 3.58
N LEU A 53 5.16 10.25 4.20
CA LEU A 53 5.28 8.94 3.57
C LEU A 53 3.99 8.18 3.79
N SER A 54 3.39 7.69 2.72
CA SER A 54 2.27 6.75 2.82
C SER A 54 2.50 5.56 1.91
N TYR A 55 2.08 4.39 2.36
CA TYR A 55 2.09 3.20 1.53
C TYR A 55 0.82 2.38 1.71
N THR A 56 0.48 1.63 0.67
CA THR A 56 -0.61 0.64 0.70
C THR A 56 -0.07 -0.70 0.24
N VAL A 57 -0.48 -1.76 0.93
CA VAL A 57 0.03 -3.12 0.76
C VAL A 57 -1.14 -4.11 0.82
N ASP A 58 -1.03 -5.22 0.09
CA ASP A 58 -1.98 -6.32 0.12
C ASP A 58 -1.49 -7.40 1.09
N ALA A 59 -2.03 -7.37 2.30
CA ALA A 59 -1.69 -8.28 3.39
C ALA A 59 -2.20 -9.72 3.18
N ALA A 60 -2.99 -9.98 2.11
CA ALA A 60 -3.38 -11.34 1.73
C ALA A 60 -2.48 -11.93 0.63
N THR A 61 -1.44 -11.19 0.21
CA THR A 61 -0.43 -11.74 -0.71
C THR A 61 0.27 -12.90 -0.02
N ASP A 62 0.23 -14.08 -0.64
CA ASP A 62 0.96 -15.26 -0.16
C ASP A 62 2.48 -15.05 -0.34
N ASP A 63 3.28 -15.64 0.55
CA ASP A 63 4.72 -15.77 0.31
C ASP A 63 4.94 -16.76 -0.84
N GLU A 64 5.28 -16.25 -2.02
CA GLU A 64 5.51 -17.05 -3.22
C GLU A 64 6.93 -17.66 -3.27
N HIS A 65 7.77 -17.39 -2.26
CA HIS A 65 9.15 -17.87 -2.26
C HIS A 65 9.26 -19.34 -1.86
N PRO A 66 10.12 -20.15 -2.53
CA PRO A 66 10.31 -21.57 -2.20
C PRO A 66 10.81 -21.84 -0.77
N LEU A 67 11.36 -20.80 -0.12
CA LEU A 67 11.76 -20.81 1.27
C LEU A 67 10.82 -19.82 2.00
N PRO A 68 9.72 -20.31 2.61
CA PRO A 68 8.70 -19.46 3.24
C PRO A 68 9.19 -18.74 4.50
N ASP A 69 10.36 -19.13 5.02
CA ASP A 69 11.03 -18.47 6.15
C ASP A 69 11.88 -17.27 5.68
N GLN A 70 11.57 -16.71 4.50
CA GLN A 70 12.26 -15.52 3.95
C GLN A 70 11.31 -14.33 3.76
N GLY A 71 10.00 -14.52 3.98
CA GLY A 71 9.00 -13.47 4.02
C GLY A 71 8.95 -12.62 2.76
N ILE A 72 8.95 -13.23 1.56
CA ILE A 72 8.99 -12.47 0.29
C ILE A 72 7.61 -12.45 -0.37
N PHE A 73 6.95 -11.30 -0.28
CA PHE A 73 5.60 -11.07 -0.79
C PHE A 73 5.67 -10.28 -2.11
N VAL A 74 5.77 -11.02 -3.21
CA VAL A 74 5.89 -10.44 -4.56
C VAL A 74 4.58 -9.72 -4.93
N ARG A 75 4.68 -8.47 -5.39
CA ARG A 75 3.52 -7.60 -5.72
C ARG A 75 2.62 -7.24 -4.55
N ALA A 76 3.05 -7.47 -3.31
CA ALA A 76 2.28 -7.07 -2.13
C ALA A 76 2.17 -5.56 -1.99
N MET A 77 3.23 -4.80 -2.31
CA MET A 77 3.18 -3.35 -2.27
C MET A 77 2.27 -2.84 -3.39
N GLN A 78 1.19 -2.12 -3.04
CA GLN A 78 0.25 -1.58 -4.00
C GLN A 78 0.55 -0.14 -4.38
N SER A 79 0.96 0.68 -3.42
CA SER A 79 1.41 2.06 -3.67
C SER A 79 2.39 2.57 -2.62
N LEU A 80 3.31 3.46 -3.04
CA LEU A 80 4.15 4.30 -2.18
C LEU A 80 3.99 5.75 -2.63
N ARG A 81 3.79 6.66 -1.68
CA ARG A 81 3.88 8.09 -1.90
C ARG A 81 4.88 8.68 -0.92
N VAL A 82 5.81 9.45 -1.47
CA VAL A 82 6.77 10.22 -0.68
C VAL A 82 6.66 11.68 -1.09
N GLU A 83 6.43 12.54 -0.11
CA GLU A 83 6.42 13.99 -0.31
C GLU A 83 7.60 14.61 0.42
N LEU A 84 8.45 15.26 -0.36
CA LEU A 84 9.55 16.07 0.15
C LEU A 84 9.14 17.55 0.16
N PRO A 85 9.68 18.35 1.09
CA PRO A 85 9.25 19.72 1.27
C PRO A 85 9.67 20.59 0.09
N GLY A 86 8.73 21.38 -0.43
CA GLY A 86 8.98 22.29 -1.56
C GLY A 86 8.85 21.64 -2.94
N HIS A 87 8.49 20.36 -2.99
CA HIS A 87 8.28 19.62 -4.23
C HIS A 87 6.84 19.07 -4.28
N GLU A 88 6.32 18.87 -5.49
CA GLU A 88 5.20 17.93 -5.69
C GLU A 88 5.63 16.53 -5.21
N PRO A 89 4.69 15.59 -4.95
CA PRO A 89 5.03 14.25 -4.48
C PRO A 89 6.19 13.68 -5.30
N THR A 90 7.31 13.48 -4.62
CA THR A 90 8.61 13.27 -5.29
C THR A 90 8.74 11.84 -5.78
N LEU A 91 8.01 10.93 -5.16
CA LEU A 91 7.93 9.54 -5.58
C LEU A 91 6.49 9.06 -5.47
N LEU A 92 5.94 8.60 -6.59
CA LEU A 92 4.62 8.00 -6.68
C LEU A 92 4.76 6.64 -7.34
N VAL A 93 4.52 5.60 -6.55
CA VAL A 93 4.72 4.20 -6.94
C VAL A 93 3.41 3.46 -6.92
N SER A 94 3.23 2.60 -7.92
CA SER A 94 2.21 1.57 -7.97
C SER A 94 2.87 0.19 -8.14
N GLY A 95 2.77 -0.68 -7.14
CA GLY A 95 3.38 -2.00 -7.24
C GLY A 95 4.79 -2.06 -6.67
N GLY A 96 5.11 -3.19 -6.04
CA GLY A 96 6.45 -3.50 -5.54
C GLY A 96 6.43 -4.82 -4.76
N THR A 97 7.60 -5.20 -4.27
CA THR A 97 7.76 -6.37 -3.39
C THR A 97 7.91 -5.88 -1.96
N VAL A 98 7.41 -6.67 -1.03
CA VAL A 98 7.73 -6.52 0.40
C VAL A 98 8.48 -7.76 0.83
N GLN A 99 9.57 -7.54 1.56
CA GLN A 99 10.38 -8.58 2.16
C GLN A 99 10.49 -8.33 3.66
N THR A 100 10.24 -9.35 4.47
CA THR A 100 10.41 -9.29 5.92
C THR A 100 11.56 -10.19 6.34
N PHE A 101 12.31 -9.77 7.35
CA PHE A 101 13.35 -10.55 8.00
C PHE A 101 13.10 -10.51 9.49
N ASP A 102 12.72 -11.64 10.07
CA ASP A 102 12.50 -11.77 11.51
C ASP A 102 13.71 -12.38 12.22
N ASN A 103 14.26 -11.68 13.21
CA ASN A 103 15.29 -12.16 14.12
C ASN A 103 16.56 -12.72 13.44
N VAL A 104 17.01 -12.11 12.34
CA VAL A 104 18.18 -12.59 11.59
C VAL A 104 19.47 -12.25 12.33
N VAL A 105 20.29 -13.28 12.59
CA VAL A 105 21.60 -13.09 13.24
C VAL A 105 22.64 -12.61 12.23
N LEU A 106 23.08 -11.36 12.36
CA LEU A 106 24.21 -10.81 11.59
C LEU A 106 25.52 -10.94 12.37
N SER A 107 26.54 -11.50 11.72
CA SER A 107 27.92 -11.62 12.24
C SER A 107 28.05 -12.33 13.60
N GLY A 108 27.03 -13.09 14.01
CA GLY A 108 27.03 -13.86 15.27
C GLY A 108 26.90 -13.02 16.55
N VAL A 109 26.58 -11.73 16.46
CA VAL A 109 26.50 -10.82 17.64
C VAL A 109 25.31 -9.85 17.61
N THR A 110 24.59 -9.77 16.50
CA THR A 110 23.52 -8.80 16.31
C THR A 110 22.27 -9.51 15.78
N LEU A 111 21.09 -9.16 16.29
CA LEU A 111 19.80 -9.54 15.71
C LEU A 111 19.27 -8.37 14.89
N ILE A 112 18.67 -8.69 13.75
CA ILE A 112 18.07 -7.72 12.85
C ILE A 112 16.64 -8.15 12.55
N ASP A 113 15.70 -7.25 12.84
CA ASP A 113 14.39 -7.27 12.23
C ASP A 113 14.35 -6.22 11.12
N GLN A 114 13.84 -6.59 9.95
CA GLN A 114 13.76 -5.68 8.82
C GLN A 114 12.48 -5.87 8.02
N VAL A 115 11.87 -4.77 7.59
CA VAL A 115 10.88 -4.74 6.51
C VAL A 115 11.45 -3.91 5.38
N LEU A 116 11.67 -4.55 4.24
CA LEU A 116 12.17 -3.95 3.02
C LEU A 116 11.06 -3.92 1.98
N MET A 117 10.71 -2.73 1.50
CA MET A 117 9.79 -2.52 0.39
C MET A 117 10.57 -1.97 -0.78
N PHE A 118 10.41 -2.54 -1.97
CA PHE A 118 11.18 -2.11 -3.13
C PHE A 118 10.43 -2.31 -4.44
N GLY A 119 10.81 -1.55 -5.45
CA GLY A 119 10.17 -1.62 -6.76
C GLY A 119 10.89 -0.80 -7.81
N GLY A 120 10.55 -1.05 -9.07
CA GLY A 120 11.14 -0.36 -10.20
C GLY A 120 10.44 0.94 -10.56
N ARG A 121 10.82 1.51 -11.70
CA ARG A 121 10.21 2.68 -12.33
C ARG A 121 8.72 2.48 -12.54
N ILE A 122 7.95 3.50 -12.20
CA ILE A 122 6.49 3.43 -12.18
C ILE A 122 5.94 4.31 -13.29
N ASN A 123 6.20 5.61 -13.20
CA ASN A 123 5.78 6.57 -14.21
C ASN A 123 6.97 7.43 -14.64
N GLU A 124 6.84 8.08 -15.80
CA GLU A 124 7.90 8.94 -16.33
C GLU A 124 8.07 10.24 -15.54
N SER A 125 7.09 10.60 -14.71
CA SER A 125 7.03 11.83 -13.93
C SER A 125 7.70 11.77 -12.55
N SER A 126 8.05 10.59 -12.05
CA SER A 126 8.75 10.46 -10.77
C SER A 126 10.21 10.86 -10.94
N GLU A 127 10.59 11.99 -10.35
CA GLU A 127 11.91 12.57 -10.47
C GLU A 127 12.45 13.00 -9.11
N PHE A 128 13.76 12.88 -8.93
CA PHE A 128 14.46 13.42 -7.77
C PHE A 128 15.67 14.22 -8.23
N GLY A 129 15.71 15.51 -7.90
CA GLY A 129 16.71 16.44 -8.44
C GLY A 129 16.63 16.61 -9.95
N GLY A 130 15.41 16.57 -10.52
CA GLY A 130 15.17 16.66 -11.97
C GLY A 130 15.67 15.46 -12.77
N LEU A 131 15.96 14.34 -12.10
CA LEU A 131 16.37 13.09 -12.73
C LEU A 131 15.33 12.01 -12.47
N PRO A 132 14.91 11.25 -13.51
CA PRO A 132 13.94 10.19 -13.34
C PRO A 132 14.41 9.13 -12.34
N ILE A 133 13.55 8.80 -11.39
CA ILE A 133 13.73 7.68 -10.46
C ILE A 133 13.37 6.40 -11.22
N PHE A 134 14.25 5.39 -11.17
CA PHE A 134 13.99 4.10 -11.83
C PHE A 134 14.03 2.88 -10.89
N ASP A 135 14.52 3.06 -9.67
CA ASP A 135 14.47 2.06 -8.60
C ASP A 135 14.34 2.80 -7.26
N TRP A 136 13.69 2.17 -6.28
CA TRP A 136 13.50 2.72 -4.95
C TRP A 136 13.44 1.60 -3.91
N GLN A 137 13.87 1.93 -2.69
CA GLN A 137 13.79 1.04 -1.54
C GLN A 137 13.37 1.83 -0.30
N LEU A 138 12.39 1.32 0.44
CA LEU A 138 12.00 1.80 1.75
C LEU A 138 12.30 0.69 2.76
N ILE A 139 13.14 1.00 3.74
CA ILE A 139 13.66 0.03 4.70
C ILE A 139 13.27 0.50 6.09
N PHE A 140 12.55 -0.35 6.82
CA PHE A 140 12.36 -0.24 8.27
C PHE A 140 13.29 -1.26 8.91
N GLU A 141 14.13 -0.83 9.85
CA GLU A 141 15.16 -1.67 10.44
C GLU A 141 15.23 -1.47 11.97
N GLU A 142 15.25 -2.59 12.69
CA GLU A 142 15.59 -2.67 14.11
C GLU A 142 16.82 -3.56 14.27
N VAL A 143 17.92 -2.96 14.76
CA VAL A 143 19.19 -3.65 15.01
C VAL A 143 19.43 -3.72 16.52
N THR A 144 19.45 -4.92 17.09
CA THR A 144 19.68 -5.14 18.52
C THR A 144 20.85 -6.09 18.78
N SER A 145 21.36 -6.09 20.02
CA SER A 145 22.31 -7.12 20.47
C SER A 145 21.60 -8.46 20.69
N LEU A 146 22.33 -9.58 20.62
CA LEU A 146 21.76 -10.94 20.80
C LEU A 146 20.96 -11.16 22.09
N ASP A 147 21.20 -10.36 23.13
CA ASP A 147 20.53 -10.43 24.43
C ASP A 147 19.24 -9.61 24.50
N VAL A 148 18.91 -8.85 23.44
CA VAL A 148 17.69 -8.06 23.32
C VAL A 148 16.91 -8.57 22.12
N THR A 149 15.74 -9.15 22.36
CA THR A 149 14.83 -9.56 21.29
C THR A 149 14.27 -8.31 20.60
N PRO A 150 14.47 -8.16 19.28
CA PRO A 150 13.73 -7.20 18.46
C PRO A 150 12.21 -7.29 18.69
N THR A 151 11.51 -6.19 18.45
CA THR A 151 10.06 -6.10 18.68
C THR A 151 9.29 -5.60 17.48
N MET A 152 9.99 -5.17 16.43
CA MET A 152 9.38 -4.63 15.22
C MET A 152 8.53 -5.69 14.51
N LEU A 153 8.98 -6.94 14.44
CA LEU A 153 8.21 -8.04 13.85
C LEU A 153 7.84 -9.08 14.92
N ALA A 154 6.69 -9.74 14.70
CA ALA A 154 6.21 -10.84 15.54
C ALA A 154 6.27 -12.19 14.79
N GLY A 155 7.05 -12.24 13.72
CA GLY A 155 7.09 -13.29 12.71
C GLY A 155 7.42 -12.72 11.32
N ASP A 156 7.82 -13.56 10.36
CA ASP A 156 7.94 -13.24 8.93
C ASP A 156 6.56 -13.03 8.25
N VAL A 157 5.63 -12.40 8.96
CA VAL A 157 4.28 -12.09 8.50
C VAL A 157 4.22 -10.62 8.12
N PHE A 158 3.41 -10.33 7.11
CA PHE A 158 3.14 -8.97 6.69
C PHE A 158 2.65 -8.10 7.88
N PRO A 159 3.31 -6.96 8.19
CA PRO A 159 2.85 -6.06 9.24
C PRO A 159 1.54 -5.38 8.81
N THR A 160 0.46 -5.67 9.53
CA THR A 160 -0.87 -5.04 9.33
C THR A 160 -1.07 -3.79 10.20
N GLU A 161 -0.14 -3.53 11.11
CA GLU A 161 -0.08 -2.35 11.95
C GLU A 161 1.07 -1.43 11.48
N PRO A 162 1.02 -0.12 11.79
CA PRO A 162 2.12 0.79 11.49
C PRO A 162 3.45 0.29 12.07
N ILE A 163 4.47 0.21 11.22
CA ILE A 163 5.80 -0.27 11.57
C ILE A 163 6.51 0.81 12.39
N ALA A 164 6.79 0.50 13.65
CA ALA A 164 7.59 1.35 14.52
C ALA A 164 9.05 0.88 14.51
N ALA A 165 9.87 1.48 13.63
CA ALA A 165 11.29 1.14 13.53
C ALA A 165 12.17 2.28 14.06
N PRO A 166 13.26 1.97 14.80
CA PRO A 166 14.21 2.99 15.24
C PRO A 166 15.03 3.58 14.08
N GLN A 167 15.14 2.85 12.96
CA GLN A 167 15.84 3.30 11.77
C GLN A 167 14.97 3.10 10.54
N VAL A 168 14.81 4.16 9.74
CA VAL A 168 14.11 4.09 8.47
C VAL A 168 14.99 4.71 7.39
N TYR A 169 15.10 4.03 6.26
CA TYR A 169 15.87 4.49 5.10
C TYR A 169 14.98 4.53 3.86
N LEU A 170 15.13 5.58 3.07
CA LEU A 170 14.59 5.66 1.72
C LEU A 170 15.76 5.80 0.75
N GLU A 171 15.94 4.81 -0.11
CA GLU A 171 16.91 4.87 -1.20
C GLU A 171 16.20 5.16 -2.51
N LEU A 172 16.70 6.16 -3.22
CA LEU A 172 16.20 6.57 -4.53
C LEU A 172 17.32 6.39 -5.54
N GLN A 173 17.10 5.54 -6.54
CA GLN A 173 18.02 5.38 -7.66
C GLN A 173 17.50 6.15 -8.87
N THR A 174 18.27 7.15 -9.29
CA THR A 174 17.96 8.02 -10.43
C THR A 174 18.83 7.70 -11.62
N THR A 175 18.35 7.92 -12.84
CA THR A 175 19.14 7.73 -14.07
C THR A 175 20.32 8.72 -14.07
N PRO A 176 21.59 8.31 -14.28
CA PRO A 176 22.08 7.05 -14.88
C PRO A 176 22.52 5.93 -13.90
N GLY A 177 21.94 5.86 -12.70
CA GLY A 177 22.29 4.88 -11.65
C GLY A 177 22.77 5.51 -10.35
N LEU A 178 22.50 6.80 -10.15
CA LEU A 178 22.91 7.54 -8.97
C LEU A 178 21.97 7.20 -7.82
N VAL A 179 22.53 6.75 -6.70
CA VAL A 179 21.78 6.41 -5.48
C VAL A 179 21.88 7.56 -4.50
N THR A 180 20.74 8.05 -4.03
CA THR A 180 20.65 8.92 -2.86
C THR A 180 19.85 8.21 -1.76
N THR A 181 20.44 8.12 -0.57
CA THR A 181 19.86 7.52 0.62
C THR A 181 19.46 8.63 1.59
N LEU A 182 18.22 8.58 2.06
CA LEU A 182 17.66 9.44 3.09
C LEU A 182 17.45 8.60 4.35
N THR A 183 18.02 9.00 5.48
CA THR A 183 17.68 8.45 6.79
C THR A 183 16.58 9.28 7.40
N LEU A 184 15.53 8.61 7.87
CA LEU A 184 14.29 9.22 8.30
C LEU A 184 14.02 8.88 9.76
N GLN A 185 13.47 9.86 10.48
CA GLN A 185 12.77 9.62 11.74
C GLN A 185 11.28 9.79 11.47
N LEU A 186 10.52 8.70 11.53
CA LEU A 186 9.10 8.66 11.21
C LEU A 186 8.26 8.46 12.46
N GLU A 187 7.10 9.11 12.49
CA GLU A 187 6.03 8.88 13.46
C GLU A 187 4.75 8.50 12.70
N PRO A 188 3.97 7.51 13.16
CA PRO A 188 2.68 7.21 12.56
C PRO A 188 1.80 8.47 12.53
N ALA A 189 1.26 8.77 11.36
CA ALA A 189 0.30 9.84 11.18
C ALA A 189 -1.13 9.30 11.30
N GLU A 190 -2.09 10.18 11.60
CA GLU A 190 -3.51 9.84 11.49
C GLU A 190 -3.85 9.34 10.08
N PRO A 191 -4.89 8.50 9.92
CA PRO A 191 -5.23 7.88 8.65
C PRO A 191 -5.31 8.92 7.52
N THR A 192 -4.78 8.51 6.38
CA THR A 192 -4.66 9.28 5.14
C THR A 192 -5.96 10.04 4.89
N THR A 193 -5.87 11.35 4.72
CA THR A 193 -7.01 12.20 4.38
C THR A 193 -7.70 11.69 3.13
N VAL A 194 -9.00 11.98 2.96
CA VAL A 194 -9.73 11.62 1.71
C VAL A 194 -9.00 12.12 0.45
N ALA A 195 -8.30 13.24 0.53
CA ALA A 195 -7.50 13.78 -0.57
C ALA A 195 -6.32 12.87 -0.94
N GLU A 196 -5.63 12.33 0.06
CA GLU A 196 -4.50 11.44 -0.15
C GLU A 196 -4.97 10.09 -0.68
N VAL A 197 -6.01 9.50 -0.11
CA VAL A 197 -6.58 8.24 -0.63
C VAL A 197 -7.07 8.38 -2.07
N VAL A 198 -7.72 9.50 -2.41
CA VAL A 198 -8.11 9.78 -3.80
C VAL A 198 -6.90 9.90 -4.72
N THR A 199 -5.83 10.53 -4.26
CA THR A 199 -4.59 10.67 -5.04
C THR A 199 -3.97 9.30 -5.29
N ASP A 200 -3.84 8.47 -4.25
CA ASP A 200 -3.28 7.12 -4.36
C ASP A 200 -4.14 6.24 -5.27
N ALA A 201 -5.47 6.34 -5.17
CA ALA A 201 -6.40 5.62 -6.04
C ALA A 201 -6.25 6.02 -7.52
N LYS A 202 -6.05 7.30 -7.82
CA LYS A 202 -5.81 7.77 -9.19
C LYS A 202 -4.52 7.21 -9.76
N LEU A 203 -3.44 7.27 -8.99
CA LEU A 203 -2.14 6.73 -9.40
C LEU A 203 -2.24 5.23 -9.70
N ARG A 204 -2.97 4.50 -8.86
CA ARG A 204 -3.18 3.08 -9.09
C ARG A 204 -3.99 2.81 -10.36
N ILE A 205 -5.00 3.64 -10.65
CA ILE A 205 -5.76 3.56 -11.89
C ILE A 205 -4.88 3.83 -13.11
N ASP A 206 -4.01 4.84 -13.05
CA ASP A 206 -3.11 5.18 -14.16
C ASP A 206 -2.12 4.04 -14.44
N ALA A 207 -1.55 3.44 -13.39
CA ALA A 207 -0.69 2.28 -13.51
C ALA A 207 -1.38 1.07 -14.16
N LEU A 208 -2.65 0.83 -13.83
CA LEU A 208 -3.44 -0.23 -14.47
C LEU A 208 -3.65 0.04 -15.96
N VAL A 209 -3.75 1.31 -16.37
CA VAL A 209 -3.81 1.70 -17.79
C VAL A 209 -2.49 1.45 -18.49
N GLU A 210 -1.38 1.85 -17.87
CA GLU A 210 -0.03 1.66 -18.42
C GLU A 210 0.30 0.17 -18.59
N GLN A 211 -0.13 -0.67 -17.64
CA GLN A 211 0.00 -2.13 -17.71
C GLN A 211 -0.95 -2.77 -18.75
N GLY A 212 -1.83 -2.00 -19.40
CA GLY A 212 -2.83 -2.51 -20.35
C GLY A 212 -3.97 -3.30 -19.70
N ARG A 213 -4.05 -3.30 -18.37
CA ARG A 213 -5.06 -4.04 -17.57
C ARG A 213 -6.38 -3.28 -17.47
N LEU A 214 -6.36 -1.96 -17.68
CA LEU A 214 -7.55 -1.11 -17.66
C LEU A 214 -7.62 -0.21 -18.90
N GLY A 215 -8.77 -0.19 -19.58
CA GLY A 215 -8.96 0.69 -20.72
C GLY A 215 -8.95 2.18 -20.33
N ALA A 216 -8.17 3.01 -21.02
CA ALA A 216 -8.02 4.44 -20.70
C ALA A 216 -9.36 5.22 -20.60
N GLY A 217 -10.37 4.85 -21.38
CA GLY A 217 -11.71 5.47 -21.28
C GLY A 217 -12.43 5.14 -19.97
N VAL A 218 -12.27 3.90 -19.49
CA VAL A 218 -12.81 3.45 -18.20
C VAL A 218 -12.08 4.15 -17.06
N ALA A 219 -10.74 4.16 -17.11
CA ALA A 219 -9.89 4.83 -16.13
C ALA A 219 -10.27 6.31 -15.96
N ARG A 220 -10.37 7.08 -17.06
CA ARG A 220 -10.80 8.48 -17.02
C ARG A 220 -12.16 8.67 -16.35
N SER A 221 -13.10 7.77 -16.60
CA SER A 221 -14.42 7.84 -15.95
C SER A 221 -14.37 7.55 -14.45
N ILE A 222 -13.49 6.66 -14.00
CA ILE A 222 -13.32 6.35 -12.56
C ILE A 222 -12.61 7.53 -11.87
N ILE A 223 -11.54 8.05 -12.46
CA ILE A 223 -10.81 9.24 -11.98
C ILE A 223 -11.76 10.42 -11.82
N ALA A 224 -12.60 10.70 -12.83
CA ALA A 224 -13.59 11.77 -12.75
C ALA A 224 -14.58 11.59 -11.58
N ARG A 225 -14.91 10.35 -11.18
CA ARG A 225 -15.75 10.11 -10.00
C ARG A 225 -14.98 10.29 -8.70
N LEU A 226 -13.72 9.89 -8.65
CA LEU A 226 -12.83 10.16 -7.51
C LEU A 226 -12.73 11.67 -7.25
N ASP A 227 -12.64 12.49 -8.30
CA ASP A 227 -12.68 13.96 -8.19
C ASP A 227 -13.97 14.48 -7.56
N VAL A 228 -15.12 13.91 -7.95
CA VAL A 228 -16.42 14.28 -7.36
C VAL A 228 -16.49 13.87 -5.89
N VAL A 229 -15.95 12.71 -5.51
CA VAL A 229 -15.86 12.28 -4.10
C VAL A 229 -15.00 13.25 -3.30
N LEU A 230 -13.82 13.61 -3.82
CA LEU A 230 -12.92 14.58 -3.19
C LEU A 230 -13.57 15.95 -3.02
N GLN A 231 -14.24 16.46 -4.06
CA GLN A 231 -14.96 17.73 -4.00
C GLN A 231 -16.09 17.69 -2.96
N ALA A 232 -16.82 16.58 -2.85
CA ALA A 232 -17.86 16.43 -1.83
C ALA A 232 -17.29 16.38 -0.41
N ALA A 233 -16.20 15.64 -0.20
CA ALA A 233 -15.53 15.54 1.09
C ALA A 233 -14.98 16.90 1.57
N THR A 234 -14.40 17.68 0.66
CA THR A 234 -13.80 18.99 0.97
C THR A 234 -14.83 20.09 1.23
N THR A 235 -15.97 20.08 0.52
CA THR A 235 -16.97 21.17 0.62
C THR A 235 -17.92 21.05 1.81
N ARG A 236 -18.00 19.90 2.49
CA ARG A 236 -18.91 19.60 3.63
C ARG A 236 -20.40 19.94 3.40
N ARG A 237 -20.79 20.29 2.16
CA ARG A 237 -22.12 20.84 1.85
C ARG A 237 -23.09 19.82 1.26
N ASN A 238 -22.59 18.71 0.75
CA ASN A 238 -23.38 17.64 0.16
C ASN A 238 -22.78 16.31 0.61
N GLY A 239 -23.60 15.40 1.14
CA GLY A 239 -23.14 14.10 1.64
C GLY A 239 -22.28 13.37 0.61
N VAL A 240 -21.00 13.18 0.96
CA VAL A 240 -19.98 12.41 0.20
C VAL A 240 -20.45 10.98 -0.17
N CYS A 241 -21.45 10.48 0.56
CA CYS A 241 -22.07 9.17 0.38
C CYS A 241 -22.70 8.97 -1.00
N GLY A 242 -23.33 10.00 -1.58
CA GLY A 242 -23.91 9.90 -2.93
C GLY A 242 -22.86 9.65 -4.01
N PRO A 243 -21.84 10.53 -4.12
CA PRO A 243 -20.67 10.32 -4.98
C PRO A 243 -19.97 8.98 -4.75
N LEU A 244 -19.74 8.60 -3.49
CA LEU A 244 -19.06 7.36 -3.12
C LEU A 244 -19.87 6.12 -3.55
N ALA A 245 -21.19 6.11 -3.34
CA ALA A 245 -22.07 5.04 -3.82
C ALA A 245 -22.07 4.96 -5.36
N GLY A 246 -22.02 6.11 -6.03
CA GLY A 246 -21.89 6.18 -7.49
C GLY A 246 -20.59 5.56 -8.00
N LEU A 247 -19.47 5.84 -7.33
CA LEU A 247 -18.17 5.22 -7.62
C LEU A 247 -18.19 3.71 -7.37
N ARG A 248 -18.69 3.27 -6.21
CA ARG A 248 -18.83 1.85 -5.86
C ARG A 248 -19.65 1.08 -6.89
N ASN A 249 -20.79 1.65 -7.31
CA ASN A 249 -21.63 1.05 -8.35
C ASN A 249 -20.92 0.98 -9.71
N GLN A 250 -20.12 1.97 -10.06
CA GLN A 250 -19.32 1.91 -11.29
C GLN A 250 -18.31 0.76 -11.23
N VAL A 251 -17.52 0.70 -10.16
CA VAL A 251 -16.47 -0.32 -9.98
C VAL A 251 -17.07 -1.73 -9.96
N HIS A 252 -18.15 -1.95 -9.22
CA HIS A 252 -18.84 -3.24 -9.17
C HIS A 252 -19.34 -3.74 -10.54
N ASN A 253 -19.63 -2.83 -11.48
CA ASN A 253 -20.11 -3.18 -12.81
C ASN A 253 -18.99 -3.34 -13.87
N LEU A 254 -17.71 -3.16 -13.51
CA LEU A 254 -16.57 -3.27 -14.43
C LEU A 254 -16.37 -4.66 -15.05
N PRO A 255 -16.44 -5.78 -14.31
CA PRO A 255 -16.22 -7.13 -14.87
C PRO A 255 -17.16 -7.46 -16.02
N ARG A 256 -18.37 -6.89 -15.99
CA ARG A 256 -19.40 -7.15 -17.01
C ARG A 256 -19.15 -6.44 -18.32
N ARG A 257 -18.24 -5.45 -18.34
CA ARG A 257 -18.15 -4.51 -19.45
C ARG A 257 -16.78 -4.52 -20.12
N HIS A 258 -15.68 -4.38 -19.38
CA HIS A 258 -14.41 -4.00 -20.00
C HIS A 258 -13.13 -4.37 -19.25
N ALA A 259 -13.19 -5.03 -18.09
CA ALA A 259 -12.00 -5.29 -17.26
C ALA A 259 -11.91 -6.75 -16.81
N GLU A 260 -10.69 -7.21 -16.60
CA GLU A 260 -10.42 -8.48 -15.93
C GLU A 260 -10.99 -8.46 -14.50
N VAL A 261 -11.45 -9.62 -14.00
CA VAL A 261 -12.04 -9.74 -12.66
C VAL A 261 -11.08 -9.22 -11.58
N ALA A 262 -9.80 -9.56 -11.68
CA ALA A 262 -8.77 -9.10 -10.76
C ALA A 262 -8.65 -7.56 -10.71
N VAL A 263 -8.83 -6.87 -11.84
CA VAL A 263 -8.78 -5.39 -11.88
C VAL A 263 -9.98 -4.79 -11.16
N ALA A 264 -11.15 -5.42 -11.28
CA ALA A 264 -12.33 -4.95 -10.58
C ALA A 264 -12.26 -5.17 -9.06
N ASP A 265 -11.67 -6.28 -8.62
CA ASP A 265 -11.46 -6.57 -7.19
C ASP A 265 -10.48 -5.56 -6.57
N GLU A 266 -9.39 -5.27 -7.28
CA GLU A 266 -8.39 -4.28 -6.88
C GLU A 266 -9.00 -2.86 -6.77
N LEU A 267 -9.80 -2.45 -7.77
CA LEU A 267 -10.53 -1.19 -7.72
C LEU A 267 -11.60 -1.17 -6.63
N ALA A 268 -12.21 -2.32 -6.30
CA ALA A 268 -13.19 -2.42 -5.23
C ALA A 268 -12.53 -2.23 -3.86
N ALA A 269 -11.33 -2.78 -3.67
CA ALA A 269 -10.55 -2.58 -2.46
C ALA A 269 -10.15 -1.10 -2.28
N LEU A 270 -9.77 -0.38 -3.35
CA LEU A 270 -9.55 1.07 -3.29
C LEU A 270 -10.81 1.84 -2.85
N VAL A 271 -12.00 1.42 -3.32
CA VAL A 271 -13.27 2.02 -2.88
C VAL A 271 -13.54 1.75 -1.41
N THR A 272 -13.13 0.59 -0.88
CA THR A 272 -13.23 0.29 0.56
C THR A 272 -12.35 1.23 1.38
N VAL A 273 -11.06 1.37 1.04
CA VAL A 273 -10.15 2.31 1.72
C VAL A 273 -10.69 3.74 1.69
N LEU A 274 -11.23 4.16 0.54
CA LEU A 274 -11.88 5.47 0.41
C LEU A 274 -13.13 5.62 1.28
N THR A 275 -13.90 4.54 1.44
CA THR A 275 -15.09 4.53 2.32
C THR A 275 -14.68 4.67 3.79
N GLU A 276 -13.59 4.03 4.19
CA GLU A 276 -13.05 4.12 5.55
C GLU A 276 -12.52 5.53 5.83
N ALA A 277 -11.73 6.11 4.91
CA ALA A 277 -11.20 7.46 5.04
C ALA A 277 -12.29 8.54 5.07
N VAL A 278 -13.39 8.31 4.36
CA VAL A 278 -14.58 9.18 4.38
C VAL A 278 -15.37 9.02 5.69
N GLY A 279 -15.22 7.89 6.38
CA GLY A 279 -15.98 7.53 7.57
C GLY A 279 -17.37 6.96 7.25
N THR A 280 -18.05 6.46 8.29
CA THR A 280 -19.36 5.81 8.11
C THR A 280 -20.41 6.76 7.54
N CYS A 281 -20.81 6.50 6.31
CA CYS A 281 -22.04 7.02 5.71
C CYS A 281 -23.23 6.45 6.46
N ARG A 282 -23.69 7.13 7.51
CA ARG A 282 -25.01 6.84 8.08
C ARG A 282 -26.03 7.23 7.02
N ASN A 283 -26.91 6.29 6.69
CA ASN A 283 -28.05 6.55 5.81
C ASN A 283 -28.90 7.66 6.46
N GLU A 284 -28.72 8.89 5.99
CA GLU A 284 -29.64 10.01 6.25
C GLU A 284 -30.90 9.86 5.39
#